data_AF-A0A9D1I6S4-F1
#
_entry.id   AF-A0A9D1I6S4-F1
#
_cell.length_a   1.000
_cell.length_b   1.000
_cell.length_c   1.000
_cell.angle_alpha   90.00
_cell.angle_beta   90.00
_cell.angle_gamma   90.00
#
_symmetry.space_group_name_H-M   'P 1'
#
loop_
_entity.id
_entity.type
_entity.pdbx_description
1 polymer ?
#
loop_
_entity_poly.entity_id
_entity_poly.type
_entity_poly.pdbx_seq_one_letter_code
_entity_poly.pdbx_strand_id
1 'polypeptide(L)'
;LLLYLCRPDHITERRLTEYQSEQVEIVHKIHEQLAQSLDQRVTIEALSKQYLMNPTTLKAVFKSVYGNSIAAHMKEHRMEEAARLLTETDRSIAEIALAVGYDSQSKFSAAFKSCFHMLPKEYRKNR
;
A
#
# COMPACT_ATOMS: atom_id res chain seq x y z
N LEU A 1 2.36 58.45 2.64
CA LEU A 1 1.61 57.32 2.01
C LEU A 1 2.56 56.59 1.07
N LEU A 2 3.34 55.65 1.60
CA LEU A 2 4.17 54.76 0.78
C LEU A 2 3.44 53.42 0.66
N LEU A 3 2.98 53.14 -0.56
CA LEU A 3 2.44 51.86 -1.00
C LEU A 3 3.53 50.78 -0.87
N TYR A 4 3.43 49.96 0.17
CA TYR A 4 4.24 48.76 0.32
C TYR A 4 3.60 47.65 -0.51
N LEU A 5 3.89 47.62 -1.81
CA LEU A 5 3.67 46.44 -2.65
C LEU A 5 4.75 45.41 -2.30
N CYS A 6 4.65 44.81 -1.12
CA CYS A 6 5.24 43.48 -0.92
C CYS A 6 4.47 42.58 -1.90
N ARG A 7 5.12 42.10 -2.95
CA ARG A 7 4.62 40.95 -3.71
C ARG A 7 5.11 39.71 -2.95
N PRO A 8 4.27 39.00 -2.20
CA PRO A 8 4.61 37.65 -1.82
C PRO A 8 4.18 36.70 -2.96
N ASP A 9 4.80 35.52 -2.99
CA ASP A 9 4.15 34.25 -3.34
C ASP A 9 4.49 33.47 -4.61
N HIS A 10 5.28 33.95 -5.58
CA HIS A 10 5.64 33.05 -6.70
C HIS A 10 6.73 32.00 -6.33
N ILE A 11 7.66 32.34 -5.44
CA ILE A 11 8.76 31.42 -5.03
C ILE A 11 8.24 30.38 -4.01
N THR A 12 7.28 30.77 -3.17
CA THR A 12 6.69 29.89 -2.14
C THR A 12 5.76 28.87 -2.79
N GLU A 13 4.89 29.29 -3.70
CA GLU A 13 4.00 28.40 -4.45
C GLU A 13 4.76 27.38 -5.29
N ARG A 14 5.86 27.80 -5.95
CA ARG A 14 6.70 26.90 -6.75
C ARG A 14 7.39 25.84 -5.90
N ARG A 15 7.95 26.21 -4.74
CA ARG A 15 8.56 25.23 -3.82
C ARG A 15 7.54 24.29 -3.17
N LEU A 16 6.33 24.77 -2.88
CA LEU A 16 5.26 23.92 -2.34
C LEU A 16 4.77 22.90 -3.37
N THR A 17 4.65 23.30 -4.63
CA THR A 17 4.26 22.39 -5.73
C THR A 17 5.36 21.37 -6.04
N GLU A 18 6.63 21.79 -6.07
CA GLU A 18 7.79 20.88 -6.21
C GLU A 18 7.86 19.85 -5.07
N TYR A 19 7.66 20.30 -3.81
CA TYR A 19 7.65 19.40 -2.65
C TYR A 19 6.50 18.38 -2.72
N GLN A 20 5.30 18.81 -3.12
CA GLN A 20 4.19 17.88 -3.32
C GLN A 20 4.47 16.86 -4.43
N SER A 21 5.08 17.28 -5.55
CA SER A 21 5.46 16.34 -6.61
C SER A 21 6.50 15.33 -6.14
N GLU A 22 7.51 15.74 -5.38
CA GLU A 22 8.53 14.83 -4.84
C GLU A 22 7.92 13.80 -3.88
N GLN A 23 6.99 14.23 -3.02
CA GLN A 23 6.30 13.32 -2.11
C GLN A 23 5.45 12.28 -2.85
N VAL A 24 4.78 12.69 -3.94
CA VAL A 24 4.00 11.79 -4.79
C VAL A 24 4.92 10.77 -5.49
N GLU A 25 6.06 11.21 -6.03
CA GLU A 25 7.05 10.30 -6.61
C GLU A 25 7.59 9.29 -5.59
N ILE A 26 7.87 9.72 -4.36
CA ILE A 26 8.28 8.82 -3.27
C ILE A 26 7.18 7.79 -2.99
N VAL A 27 5.93 8.21 -2.92
CA VAL A 27 4.78 7.33 -2.69
C VAL A 27 4.59 6.31 -3.82
N HIS A 28 4.89 6.67 -5.07
CA HIS A 28 4.95 5.71 -6.18
C HIS A 28 6.06 4.69 -6.01
N LYS A 29 7.29 5.11 -5.67
CA LYS A 29 8.41 4.18 -5.39
C LYS A 29 8.10 3.23 -4.24
N ILE A 30 7.45 3.72 -3.19
CA ILE A 30 7.00 2.89 -2.06
C ILE A 30 5.99 1.85 -2.54
N HIS A 31 5.02 2.24 -3.36
CA HIS A 31 4.04 1.30 -3.92
C HIS A 31 4.71 0.22 -4.76
N GLU A 32 5.63 0.58 -5.67
CA GLU A 32 6.38 -0.37 -6.49
C GLU A 32 7.18 -1.36 -5.64
N GLN A 33 7.89 -0.89 -4.61
CA GLN A 33 8.63 -1.75 -3.69
C GLN A 33 7.69 -2.74 -2.97
N LEU A 34 6.54 -2.26 -2.51
CA LEU A 34 5.59 -3.10 -1.80
C LEU A 34 4.92 -4.13 -2.72
N ALA A 35 4.63 -3.76 -3.97
CA ALA A 35 4.03 -4.65 -4.96
C ALA A 35 4.98 -5.77 -5.42
N GLN A 36 6.30 -5.52 -5.42
CA GLN A 36 7.31 -6.53 -5.78
C GLN A 36 7.48 -7.63 -4.73
N SER A 37 7.21 -7.34 -3.46
CA SER A 37 7.43 -8.26 -2.33
C SER A 37 6.22 -8.30 -1.40
N LEU A 38 5.15 -8.99 -1.84
CA LEU A 38 3.92 -9.15 -1.05
C LEU A 38 4.12 -9.97 0.24
N ASP A 39 5.13 -10.84 0.27
CA ASP A 39 5.50 -11.69 1.41
C ASP A 39 6.21 -10.93 2.52
N GLN A 40 6.91 -9.83 2.20
CA GLN A 40 7.69 -9.07 3.15
C GLN A 40 6.81 -8.20 4.06
N ARG A 41 7.02 -8.31 5.37
CA ARG A 41 6.45 -7.37 6.34
C ARG A 41 7.26 -6.08 6.32
N VAL A 42 6.72 -5.06 5.66
CA VAL A 42 7.29 -3.70 5.69
C VAL A 42 6.41 -2.83 6.59
N THR A 43 7.02 -2.16 7.56
CA THR A 43 6.32 -1.23 8.45
C THR A 43 6.38 0.20 7.92
N ILE A 44 5.43 1.04 8.34
CA ILE A 44 5.42 2.45 7.98
C ILE A 44 6.68 3.14 8.51
N GLU A 45 7.16 2.75 9.69
CA GLU A 45 8.38 3.28 10.30
C GLU A 45 9.62 2.94 9.46
N ALA A 46 9.68 1.73 8.88
CA ALA A 46 10.77 1.33 7.99
C ALA A 46 10.76 2.16 6.70
N LEU A 47 9.60 2.29 6.05
CA LEU A 47 9.43 3.13 4.85
C LEU A 47 9.78 4.60 5.14
N SER A 48 9.33 5.10 6.29
CA SER A 48 9.59 6.48 6.70
C SER A 48 11.09 6.77 6.82
N LYS A 49 11.85 5.83 7.41
CA LYS A 49 13.31 5.93 7.51
C LYS A 49 13.99 5.80 6.15
N GLN A 50 13.54 4.85 5.33
CA GLN A 50 14.13 4.57 4.02
C GLN A 50 13.98 5.74 3.05
N TYR A 51 12.81 6.37 3.03
CA TYR A 51 12.48 7.44 2.09
C TYR A 51 12.52 8.85 2.71
N LEU A 52 13.05 8.97 3.93
CA LEU A 52 13.18 10.24 4.66
C LEU A 52 11.88 11.04 4.77
N MET A 53 10.74 10.35 4.83
CA MET A 53 9.41 10.94 4.95
C MET A 53 8.82 10.59 6.30
N ASN A 54 8.33 11.57 7.05
CA ASN A 54 7.73 11.27 8.35
C ASN A 54 6.45 10.42 8.19
N PRO A 55 6.12 9.54 9.16
CA PRO A 55 5.00 8.61 9.06
C PRO A 55 3.64 9.27 8.80
N THR A 56 3.39 10.46 9.35
CA THR A 56 2.12 11.18 9.18
C THR A 56 1.95 11.64 7.74
N THR A 57 3.01 12.21 7.17
CA THR A 57 3.03 12.69 5.79
C THR A 57 2.93 11.51 4.83
N LEU A 58 3.68 10.43 5.08
CA LEU A 58 3.60 9.21 4.27
C LEU A 58 2.18 8.64 4.24
N LYS A 59 1.52 8.52 5.40
CA LYS A 59 0.12 8.06 5.46
C LYS A 59 -0.82 8.99 4.69
N ALA A 60 -0.67 10.30 4.84
CA ALA A 60 -1.53 11.30 4.22
C ALA A 60 -1.38 11.32 2.70
N VAL A 61 -0.15 11.42 2.19
CA VAL A 61 0.15 11.45 0.75
C VAL A 61 -0.20 10.12 0.11
N PHE A 62 0.13 8.98 0.74
CA PHE A 62 -0.27 7.69 0.19
C PHE A 62 -1.80 7.58 0.05
N LYS A 63 -2.55 8.01 1.07
CA LYS A 63 -4.01 7.99 1.03
C LYS A 63 -4.56 8.97 -0.01
N SER A 64 -3.95 10.13 -0.23
CA SER A 64 -4.40 11.06 -1.26
C SER A 64 -4.13 10.54 -2.68
N VAL A 65 -3.05 9.80 -2.88
CA VAL A 65 -2.68 9.21 -4.18
C VAL A 65 -3.49 7.95 -4.48
N TYR A 66 -3.63 7.02 -3.53
CA TYR A 66 -4.24 5.70 -3.74
C TYR A 66 -5.64 5.52 -3.13
N GLY A 67 -6.18 6.54 -2.46
CA GLY A 67 -7.53 6.55 -1.90
C GLY A 67 -7.72 5.78 -0.59
N ASN A 68 -6.78 4.90 -0.21
CA ASN A 68 -6.84 4.09 1.01
C ASN A 68 -5.50 4.08 1.77
N SER A 69 -5.46 3.41 2.92
CA SER A 69 -4.22 3.30 3.69
C SER A 69 -3.28 2.27 3.05
N ILE A 70 -1.97 2.42 3.26
CA ILE A 70 -0.96 1.44 2.83
C ILE A 70 -1.37 0.01 3.23
N ALA A 71 -1.82 -0.18 4.48
CA ALA A 71 -2.23 -1.49 4.96
C ALA A 71 -3.45 -2.05 4.23
N ALA A 72 -4.44 -1.20 3.90
CA ALA A 72 -5.62 -1.61 3.14
C ALA A 72 -5.24 -1.97 1.70
N HIS A 73 -4.42 -1.13 1.06
CA HIS A 73 -3.91 -1.36 -0.28
C HIS A 73 -3.14 -2.69 -0.36
N MET A 74 -2.21 -2.92 0.57
CA MET A 74 -1.44 -4.16 0.61
C MET A 74 -2.30 -5.38 0.90
N LYS A 75 -3.33 -5.24 1.74
CA LYS A 75 -4.29 -6.32 1.97
C LYS A 75 -4.99 -6.69 0.66
N GLU A 76 -5.45 -5.71 -0.12
CA GLU A 76 -6.12 -5.92 -1.40
C GLU A 76 -5.23 -6.69 -2.39
N HIS A 77 -4.02 -6.18 -2.66
CA HIS A 77 -3.04 -6.86 -3.53
C HIS A 77 -2.70 -8.28 -3.07
N ARG A 78 -2.51 -8.50 -1.76
CA ARG A 78 -2.26 -9.85 -1.22
C ARG A 78 -3.45 -10.79 -1.42
N MET A 79 -4.67 -10.28 -1.34
CA MET A 79 -5.89 -11.08 -1.53
C MET A 79 -6.12 -11.40 -3.01
N GLU A 80 -5.83 -10.47 -3.91
CA GLU A 80 -5.85 -10.72 -5.36
C GLU A 80 -4.83 -11.79 -5.77
N GLU A 81 -3.58 -11.67 -5.29
CA GLU A 81 -2.56 -12.69 -5.55
C GLU A 81 -2.94 -14.04 -4.94
N ALA A 82 -3.53 -14.05 -3.74
CA ALA A 82 -4.02 -15.28 -3.14
C ALA A 82 -5.13 -15.92 -3.99
N ALA A 83 -6.06 -15.12 -4.53
CA ALA A 83 -7.12 -15.61 -5.40
C ALA A 83 -6.54 -16.24 -6.66
N ARG A 84 -5.54 -15.60 -7.28
CA ARG A 84 -4.78 -16.14 -8.41
C ARG A 84 -4.11 -17.47 -8.06
N LEU A 85 -3.39 -17.53 -6.94
CA LEU A 85 -2.71 -18.77 -6.51
C LEU A 85 -3.71 -19.90 -6.18
N LEU A 86 -4.89 -19.56 -5.67
CA LEU A 86 -5.94 -20.54 -5.37
C LEU A 86 -6.52 -21.19 -6.63
N THR A 87 -6.61 -20.44 -7.73
CA THR A 87 -7.15 -20.90 -9.02
C THR A 87 -6.09 -21.48 -9.93
N GLU A 88 -4.85 -20.99 -9.90
CA GLU A 88 -3.80 -21.42 -10.84
C GLU A 88 -2.93 -22.56 -10.30
N THR A 89 -2.91 -22.80 -8.99
CA THR A 89 -2.01 -23.77 -8.36
C THR A 89 -2.70 -24.72 -7.38
N ASP A 90 -2.08 -25.87 -7.14
CA ASP A 90 -2.53 -26.87 -6.15
C ASP A 90 -1.90 -26.69 -4.76
N ARG A 91 -1.17 -25.58 -4.54
CA ARG A 91 -0.53 -25.28 -3.25
C ARG A 91 -1.55 -25.36 -2.11
N SER A 92 -1.15 -25.85 -0.96
CA SER A 92 -2.02 -25.86 0.22
C SER A 92 -2.41 -24.44 0.63
N ILE A 93 -3.55 -24.30 1.32
CA ILE A 93 -4.00 -22.99 1.82
C ILE A 93 -2.97 -22.37 2.77
N ALA A 94 -2.21 -23.20 3.51
CA ALA A 94 -1.13 -22.76 4.37
C ALA A 94 0.06 -22.18 3.58
N GLU A 95 0.48 -22.85 2.50
CA GLU A 95 1.55 -22.34 1.62
C GLU A 95 1.15 -21.03 0.94
N ILE A 96 -0.10 -20.91 0.48
CA ILE A 96 -0.60 -19.66 -0.11
C ILE A 96 -0.62 -18.54 0.94
N ALA A 97 -1.07 -18.83 2.17
CA ALA A 97 -1.07 -17.86 3.25
C ALA A 97 0.34 -17.31 3.51
N LEU A 98 1.35 -18.18 3.57
CA LEU A 98 2.75 -17.77 3.74
C LEU A 98 3.24 -16.95 2.54
N ALA A 99 2.95 -17.39 1.31
CA ALA A 99 3.36 -16.72 0.09
C ALA A 99 2.81 -15.30 -0.05
N VAL A 100 1.61 -15.03 0.49
CA VAL A 100 0.99 -13.69 0.51
C VAL A 100 1.22 -12.93 1.83
N GLY A 101 2.21 -13.35 2.63
CA GLY A 101 2.68 -12.61 3.79
C GLY A 101 1.81 -12.72 5.05
N TYR A 102 1.12 -13.85 5.26
CA TYR A 102 0.37 -14.17 6.47
C TYR A 102 1.05 -15.27 7.28
N ASP A 103 1.35 -14.96 8.55
CA ASP A 103 1.98 -15.90 9.49
C ASP A 103 1.10 -17.10 9.87
N SER A 104 -0.21 -17.06 9.56
CA SER A 104 -1.11 -18.17 9.85
C SER A 104 -2.25 -18.30 8.85
N GLN A 105 -2.58 -19.55 8.53
CA GLN A 105 -3.71 -19.91 7.67
C GLN A 105 -5.04 -19.36 8.18
N SER A 106 -5.25 -19.32 9.50
CA SER A 106 -6.50 -18.81 10.09
C SER A 106 -6.66 -17.31 9.86
N LYS A 107 -5.60 -16.51 10.05
CA LYS A 107 -5.63 -15.06 9.79
C LYS A 107 -5.85 -14.78 8.31
N PHE A 108 -5.16 -15.53 7.45
CA PHE A 108 -5.35 -15.47 6.02
C PHE A 108 -6.80 -15.78 5.63
N SER A 109 -7.35 -16.91 6.10
CA SER A 109 -8.70 -17.34 5.73
C SER A 109 -9.78 -16.34 6.17
N ALA A 110 -9.62 -15.71 7.34
CA ALA A 110 -10.51 -14.66 7.81
C ALA A 110 -10.41 -13.40 6.93
N ALA A 111 -9.20 -12.98 6.57
CA ALA A 111 -8.97 -11.84 5.69
C ALA A 111 -9.53 -12.10 4.28
N PHE A 112 -9.30 -13.29 3.72
CA PHE A 112 -9.78 -13.70 2.41
C PHE A 112 -11.32 -13.73 2.37
N LYS A 113 -11.96 -14.33 3.39
CA LYS A 113 -13.42 -14.32 3.51
C LYS A 113 -13.98 -12.91 3.65
N SER A 114 -13.28 -12.01 4.33
CA SER A 114 -13.68 -10.60 4.42
C SER A 114 -13.63 -9.88 3.07
N CYS A 115 -12.74 -10.28 2.16
CA CYS A 115 -12.57 -9.63 0.86
C CYS A 115 -13.44 -10.26 -0.24
N PHE A 116 -13.54 -11.59 -0.28
CA PHE A 116 -14.25 -12.33 -1.34
C PHE A 116 -15.58 -12.93 -0.89
N HIS A 117 -15.98 -12.73 0.37
CA HIS A 117 -17.20 -13.28 0.97
C HIS A 117 -17.31 -14.82 0.96
N MET A 118 -16.20 -15.52 0.66
CA MET A 118 -16.10 -16.98 0.60
C MET A 118 -14.80 -17.45 1.25
N LEU A 119 -14.77 -18.69 1.76
CA LEU A 119 -13.53 -19.25 2.29
C LEU A 119 -12.55 -19.60 1.15
N PRO A 120 -11.22 -19.53 1.37
CA PRO A 120 -10.23 -19.91 0.34
C PRO A 120 -10.46 -21.30 -0.27
N LYS A 121 -10.87 -22.26 0.57
CA LYS A 121 -11.15 -23.64 0.14
C LYS A 121 -12.40 -23.73 -0.74
N GLU A 122 -13.41 -22.90 -0.47
CA GLU A 122 -14.63 -22.83 -1.29
C GLU A 122 -14.32 -22.13 -2.61
N TYR A 123 -13.56 -21.03 -2.55
CA TYR A 123 -13.12 -20.30 -3.73
C TYR A 123 -12.38 -21.20 -4.73
N ARG A 124 -11.44 -22.04 -4.25
CA ARG A 124 -10.73 -23.01 -5.10
C ARG A 124 -11.65 -24.04 -5.77
N LYS A 125 -12.72 -24.48 -5.10
CA LYS A 125 -13.65 -25.46 -5.68
C LYS A 125 -14.44 -24.92 -6.86
N ASN A 126 -14.51 -23.59 -6.99
CA ASN A 126 -15.20 -22.90 -8.08
C ASN A 126 -14.24 -22.52 -9.23
N ARG A 127 -13.04 -23.13 -9.30
CA ARG A 127 -12.14 -23.02 -10.45
C ARG A 127 -12.77 -23.60 -11.72
#